data_AF-A0A8S9BKR4-F1
#
_entry.id   AF-A0A8S9BKR4-F1
#
_cell.length_a   1.000
_cell.length_b   1.000
_cell.length_c   1.000
_cell.angle_alpha   90.00
_cell.angle_beta   90.00
_cell.angle_gamma   90.00
#
_symmetry.space_group_name_H-M   'P 1'
#
loop_
_entity.id
_entity.type
_entity.pdbx_description
1 polymer ?
#
loop_
_entity_poly.entity_id
_entity_poly.type
_entity_poly.pdbx_seq_one_letter_code
_entity_poly.pdbx_strand_id
1 'polypeptide(L)'
;MSDTPFSSHLDSNTLTYADSEAARRVEKFHFSSKRLSSASHRKHERILRKLINRDDPLDDHALDGILTTADTLFFDGVLSSRVQWEWSSQERYQNELIGTTALRRCADRDGYETLIVLSEPILQDPRYDRRLLLSAFLHELIHCYLFILCGFEARMQGGHTKGFHHIAGIIDRWVGEGHLRLCNMKANLDHFRSDDGGRGGEWGSGGEERRGRVEVLGREWRHHEHGGCNQSPRPDSGLLLEPPGITYASGYL
;
A
#
# COMPACT_ATOMS: atom_id res chain seq x y z
N MET A 1 -42.04 10.21 18.58
CA MET A 1 -41.21 9.43 17.65
C MET A 1 -40.05 10.33 17.28
N SER A 2 -38.84 10.00 17.71
CA SER A 2 -37.68 10.89 17.62
C SER A 2 -36.96 10.71 16.29
N ASP A 3 -37.05 11.72 15.44
CA ASP A 3 -36.19 11.87 14.27
C ASP A 3 -34.76 12.14 14.76
N THR A 4 -33.91 11.12 14.66
CA THR A 4 -32.46 11.32 14.78
C THR A 4 -31.94 11.56 13.36
N PRO A 5 -31.36 12.74 13.05
CA PRO A 5 -30.75 12.96 11.75
C PRO A 5 -29.52 12.06 11.65
N PHE A 6 -29.52 11.23 10.60
CA PHE A 6 -28.39 10.39 10.23
C PHE A 6 -27.14 11.27 10.05
N SER A 7 -26.10 10.98 10.81
CA SER A 7 -24.87 11.76 10.89
C SER A 7 -24.20 11.88 9.51
N SER A 8 -24.15 13.10 8.96
CA SER A 8 -23.44 13.45 7.74
C SER A 8 -21.94 13.67 7.98
N HIS A 9 -21.25 12.65 8.50
CA HIS A 9 -19.80 12.65 8.65
C HIS A 9 -19.19 11.48 7.85
N LEU A 10 -19.11 11.65 6.54
CA LEU A 10 -18.16 10.90 5.73
C LEU A 10 -17.29 11.93 5.01
N ASP A 11 -16.20 12.24 5.70
CA ASP A 11 -15.16 13.20 5.37
C ASP A 11 -14.66 13.04 3.92
N SER A 12 -14.91 14.03 3.06
CA SER A 12 -14.20 14.17 1.79
C SER A 12 -12.81 14.75 2.04
N ASN A 13 -11.94 13.94 2.64
CA ASN A 13 -10.52 14.22 2.87
C ASN A 13 -9.65 13.89 1.64
N THR A 14 -10.28 13.66 0.49
CA THR A 14 -9.61 13.37 -0.77
C THR A 14 -9.08 14.65 -1.42
N LEU A 15 -7.80 14.68 -1.79
CA LEU A 15 -7.06 15.84 -2.33
C LEU A 15 -6.77 16.99 -1.34
N THR A 16 -6.92 16.79 -0.04
CA THR A 16 -6.72 17.87 0.93
C THR A 16 -5.35 17.88 1.58
N TYR A 17 -4.50 16.90 1.27
CA TYR A 17 -3.21 16.72 1.93
C TYR A 17 -2.04 16.78 0.97
N ALA A 18 -1.02 17.52 1.38
CA ALA A 18 0.31 17.34 0.81
C ALA A 18 0.89 15.99 1.26
N ASP A 19 1.74 15.41 0.43
CA ASP A 19 2.42 14.13 0.65
C ASP A 19 3.05 13.99 2.06
N SER A 20 3.77 15.02 2.53
CA SER A 20 4.39 15.02 3.86
C SER A 20 3.37 15.00 5.00
N GLU A 21 2.21 15.62 4.80
CA GLU A 21 1.15 15.67 5.81
C GLU A 21 0.43 14.32 5.89
N ALA A 22 0.19 13.66 4.75
CA ALA A 22 -0.33 12.30 4.71
C ALA A 22 0.61 11.32 5.46
N ALA A 23 1.92 11.41 5.23
CA ALA A 23 2.89 10.59 5.96
C ALA A 23 2.90 10.87 7.48
N ARG A 24 2.83 12.15 7.88
CA ARG A 24 2.75 12.55 9.29
C ARG A 24 1.48 12.04 9.97
N ARG A 25 0.36 11.92 9.23
CA ARG A 25 -0.87 11.30 9.74
C ARG A 25 -0.62 9.85 10.12
N VAL A 26 0.03 9.06 9.24
CA VAL A 26 0.40 7.67 9.54
C VAL A 26 1.32 7.59 10.75
N GLU A 27 2.33 8.44 10.84
CA GLU A 27 3.25 8.48 11.99
C GLU A 27 2.53 8.77 13.31
N LYS A 28 1.75 9.86 13.35
CA LYS A 28 0.96 10.22 14.53
C LYS A 28 -0.03 9.12 14.90
N PHE A 29 -0.60 8.49 13.88
CA PHE A 29 -1.56 7.42 14.07
C PHE A 29 -0.90 6.19 14.71
N HIS A 30 0.24 5.78 14.16
CA HIS A 30 1.05 4.67 14.61
C HIS A 30 1.53 4.82 16.07
N PHE A 31 1.94 6.03 16.49
CA PHE A 31 2.42 6.28 17.85
C PHE A 31 1.32 6.67 18.85
N SER A 32 0.05 6.63 18.46
CA SER A 32 -1.07 7.02 19.33
C SER A 32 -1.40 5.93 20.37
N SER A 33 -0.90 6.09 21.61
CA SER A 33 -1.10 5.12 22.70
C SER A 33 -2.56 4.76 22.96
N LYS A 34 -3.48 5.73 22.80
CA LYS A 34 -4.92 5.49 22.97
C LYS A 34 -5.46 4.49 21.94
N ARG A 35 -5.03 4.58 20.68
CA ARG A 35 -5.48 3.65 19.61
C ARG A 35 -4.79 2.30 19.72
N LEU A 36 -3.50 2.26 20.06
CA LEU A 36 -2.77 1.03 20.36
C LEU A 36 -3.44 0.20 21.48
N SER A 37 -4.05 0.88 22.46
CA SER A 37 -4.79 0.22 23.54
C SER A 37 -6.21 -0.24 23.16
N SER A 38 -6.70 0.05 21.96
CA SER A 38 -8.05 -0.36 21.55
C SER A 38 -8.11 -1.85 21.24
N ALA A 39 -9.23 -2.50 21.59
CA ALA A 39 -9.43 -3.92 21.31
C ALA A 39 -9.43 -4.24 19.80
N SER A 40 -9.96 -3.31 18.99
CA SER A 40 -9.94 -3.42 17.53
C SER A 40 -8.50 -3.43 17.00
N HIS A 41 -7.68 -2.45 17.38
CA HIS A 41 -6.28 -2.38 16.94
C HIS A 41 -5.51 -3.67 17.28
N ARG A 42 -5.60 -4.14 18.54
CA ARG A 42 -4.94 -5.40 18.95
C ARG A 42 -5.42 -6.62 18.17
N LYS A 43 -6.71 -6.67 17.80
CA LYS A 43 -7.26 -7.75 16.97
C LYS A 43 -6.65 -7.71 15.57
N HIS A 44 -6.67 -6.56 14.91
CA HIS A 44 -6.14 -6.41 13.55
C HIS A 44 -4.62 -6.61 13.51
N GLU A 45 -3.89 -6.14 14.54
CA GLU A 45 -2.45 -6.40 14.69
C GLU A 45 -2.16 -7.90 14.76
N ARG A 46 -2.90 -8.65 15.60
CA ARG A 46 -2.71 -10.10 15.70
C ARG A 46 -2.98 -10.81 14.37
N ILE A 47 -4.02 -10.39 13.67
CA ILE A 47 -4.38 -10.97 12.36
C ILE A 47 -3.30 -10.66 11.34
N LEU A 48 -2.86 -9.40 11.22
CA LEU A 48 -1.83 -9.03 10.25
C LEU A 48 -0.51 -9.73 10.56
N ARG A 49 -0.08 -9.78 11.84
CA ARG A 49 1.11 -10.55 12.23
C ARG A 49 1.00 -12.03 11.86
N LYS A 50 -0.17 -12.65 12.06
CA LYS A 50 -0.40 -14.03 11.65
C LYS A 50 -0.33 -14.19 10.13
N LEU A 51 -0.92 -13.27 9.37
CA LEU A 51 -0.88 -13.29 7.90
C LEU A 51 0.54 -13.06 7.37
N ILE A 52 1.35 -12.24 8.04
CA ILE A 52 2.74 -11.99 7.65
C ILE A 52 3.64 -13.17 8.03
N ASN A 53 3.42 -13.83 9.16
CA ASN A 53 4.30 -14.90 9.66
C ASN A 53 3.84 -16.32 9.26
N ARG A 54 2.82 -16.45 8.40
CA ARG A 54 2.39 -17.77 7.92
C ARG A 54 3.37 -18.33 6.89
N ASP A 55 3.52 -19.64 6.87
CA ASP A 55 4.42 -20.35 5.95
C ASP A 55 3.76 -20.72 4.62
N ASP A 56 2.42 -20.77 4.59
CA ASP A 56 1.66 -21.12 3.41
C ASP A 56 1.45 -19.93 2.44
N PRO A 57 1.16 -20.21 1.15
CA PRO A 57 0.95 -19.18 0.15
C PRO A 57 -0.14 -18.17 0.54
N LEU A 58 0.01 -16.94 0.08
CA LEU A 58 -1.01 -15.91 0.22
C LEU A 58 -2.07 -16.11 -0.85
N ASP A 59 -3.26 -16.54 -0.43
CA ASP A 59 -4.46 -16.57 -1.26
C ASP A 59 -5.17 -15.22 -1.29
N ASP A 60 -6.15 -15.08 -2.17
CA ASP A 60 -6.92 -13.84 -2.35
C ASP A 60 -7.58 -13.38 -1.04
N HIS A 61 -8.10 -14.32 -0.23
CA HIS A 61 -8.69 -14.02 1.07
C HIS A 61 -7.64 -13.48 2.06
N ALA A 62 -6.39 -13.95 1.99
CA ALA A 62 -5.31 -13.38 2.79
C ALA A 62 -4.97 -11.95 2.34
N LEU A 63 -5.00 -11.65 1.05
CA LEU A 63 -4.79 -10.30 0.52
C LEU A 63 -5.90 -9.35 0.99
N ASP A 64 -7.17 -9.76 0.95
CA ASP A 64 -8.27 -8.97 1.51
C ASP A 64 -8.12 -8.73 3.02
N GLY A 65 -7.65 -9.76 3.74
CA GLY A 65 -7.30 -9.67 5.15
C GLY A 65 -6.17 -8.67 5.41
N ILE A 66 -5.13 -8.67 4.58
CA ILE A 66 -4.01 -7.72 4.64
C ILE A 66 -4.51 -6.31 4.37
N LEU A 67 -5.29 -6.07 3.31
CA LEU A 67 -5.89 -4.77 3.02
C LEU A 67 -6.67 -4.23 4.22
N THR A 68 -7.59 -5.04 4.75
CA THR A 68 -8.45 -4.63 5.88
C THR A 68 -7.64 -4.31 7.14
N THR A 69 -6.66 -5.14 7.46
CA THR A 69 -5.84 -4.97 8.66
C THR A 69 -4.83 -3.84 8.52
N ALA A 70 -4.18 -3.70 7.37
CA ALA A 70 -3.27 -2.60 7.07
C ALA A 70 -3.99 -1.25 7.08
N ASP A 71 -5.21 -1.18 6.52
CA ASP A 71 -6.03 0.03 6.57
C ASP A 71 -6.35 0.46 8.01
N THR A 72 -6.70 -0.52 8.87
CA THR A 72 -6.98 -0.26 10.27
C THR A 72 -5.74 0.17 11.06
N LEU A 73 -4.58 -0.43 10.79
CA LEU A 73 -3.34 -0.25 11.56
C LEU A 73 -2.51 0.95 11.11
N PHE A 74 -2.54 1.30 9.82
CA PHE A 74 -1.66 2.32 9.26
C PHE A 74 -2.43 3.48 8.63
N PHE A 75 -3.57 3.21 7.98
CA PHE A 75 -4.23 4.20 7.12
C PHE A 75 -5.52 4.79 7.69
N ASP A 76 -5.87 4.46 8.94
CA ASP A 76 -7.00 5.06 9.67
C ASP A 76 -8.35 4.91 8.92
N GLY A 77 -8.54 3.79 8.20
CA GLY A 77 -9.78 3.53 7.48
C GLY A 77 -9.92 4.27 6.14
N VAL A 78 -8.88 4.98 5.69
CA VAL A 78 -8.89 5.76 4.44
C VAL A 78 -9.07 4.86 3.21
N LEU A 79 -8.57 3.62 3.25
CA LEU A 79 -8.67 2.69 2.12
C LEU A 79 -10.02 1.97 2.06
N SER A 80 -10.76 1.94 3.17
CA SER A 80 -12.03 1.24 3.29
C SER A 80 -13.00 1.66 2.18
N SER A 81 -13.52 0.67 1.45
CA SER A 81 -14.41 0.82 0.29
C SER A 81 -13.83 1.61 -0.89
N ARG A 82 -12.57 2.06 -0.86
CA ARG A 82 -11.94 2.88 -1.90
C ARG A 82 -10.83 2.14 -2.67
N VAL A 83 -10.44 0.95 -2.23
CA VAL A 83 -9.44 0.13 -2.90
C VAL A 83 -10.08 -1.14 -3.44
N GLN A 84 -9.86 -1.39 -4.73
CA GLN A 84 -10.07 -2.68 -5.37
C GLN A 84 -8.72 -3.23 -5.82
N TRP A 85 -8.62 -4.54 -5.99
CA TRP A 85 -7.41 -5.16 -6.53
C TRP A 85 -7.75 -6.36 -7.43
N GLU A 86 -6.92 -6.59 -8.44
CA GLU A 86 -7.08 -7.70 -9.38
C GLU A 86 -5.73 -8.26 -9.85
N TRP A 87 -5.76 -9.50 -10.34
CA TRP A 87 -4.64 -10.14 -11.03
C TRP A 87 -4.61 -9.78 -12.52
N SER A 88 -3.42 -9.68 -13.09
CA SER A 88 -3.24 -9.52 -14.54
C SER A 88 -2.10 -10.39 -15.07
N SER A 89 -2.37 -10.99 -16.22
CA SER A 89 -1.41 -11.75 -17.04
C SER A 89 -1.18 -11.11 -18.41
N GLN A 90 -1.59 -9.85 -18.59
CA GLN A 90 -1.30 -9.09 -19.81
C GLN A 90 0.21 -8.96 -20.03
N GLU A 91 0.63 -8.79 -21.29
CA GLU A 91 2.04 -8.80 -21.73
C GLU A 91 2.95 -7.91 -20.85
N ARG A 92 2.52 -6.69 -20.52
CA ARG A 92 3.27 -5.77 -19.65
C ARG A 92 3.50 -6.31 -18.22
N TYR A 93 2.61 -7.14 -17.70
CA TYR A 93 2.76 -7.77 -16.38
C TYR A 93 3.59 -9.05 -16.42
N GLN A 94 3.93 -9.58 -17.60
CA GLN A 94 4.76 -10.78 -17.72
C GLN A 94 6.20 -10.50 -17.27
N ASN A 95 6.76 -9.34 -17.64
CA ASN A 95 8.19 -9.06 -17.45
C ASN A 95 8.47 -7.66 -16.90
N GLU A 96 7.54 -6.71 -17.05
CA GLU A 96 7.84 -5.30 -16.79
C GLU A 96 7.25 -4.81 -15.47
N LEU A 97 6.07 -5.29 -15.07
CA LEU A 97 5.33 -4.73 -13.94
C LEU A 97 5.06 -5.80 -12.90
N ILE A 98 5.43 -5.53 -11.66
CA ILE A 98 5.10 -6.39 -10.51
C ILE A 98 3.71 -6.01 -9.99
N GLY A 99 3.43 -4.72 -9.87
CA GLY A 99 2.16 -4.15 -9.48
C GLY A 99 2.01 -2.75 -10.04
N THR A 100 0.78 -2.28 -10.19
CA THR A 100 0.48 -0.87 -10.42
C THR A 100 -0.75 -0.44 -9.66
N THR A 101 -0.82 0.85 -9.32
CA THR A 101 -2.01 1.48 -8.77
C THR A 101 -2.56 2.51 -9.75
N ALA A 102 -3.83 2.37 -10.12
CA ALA A 102 -4.60 3.36 -10.85
C ALA A 102 -5.49 4.17 -9.89
N LEU A 103 -5.76 5.43 -10.24
CA LEU A 103 -6.60 6.35 -9.48
C LEU A 103 -7.72 6.86 -10.39
N ARG A 104 -8.97 6.83 -9.91
CA ARG A 104 -10.11 7.45 -10.59
C ARG A 104 -11.05 8.12 -9.59
N ARG A 105 -11.90 9.03 -10.08
CA ARG A 105 -12.97 9.62 -9.27
C ARG A 105 -14.04 8.56 -8.99
N CYS A 106 -14.59 8.52 -7.79
CA CYS A 106 -15.74 7.67 -7.49
C CYS A 106 -16.94 8.09 -8.36
N ALA A 107 -17.72 7.11 -8.83
CA ALA A 107 -18.87 7.35 -9.72
C ALA A 107 -20.15 7.73 -8.94
N ASP A 108 -20.31 7.19 -7.74
CA ASP A 108 -21.53 7.24 -6.93
C ASP A 108 -21.40 8.10 -5.67
N ARG A 109 -20.20 8.64 -5.40
CA ARG A 109 -19.88 9.47 -4.23
C ARG A 109 -18.70 10.38 -4.49
N ASP A 110 -18.43 11.27 -3.53
CA ASP A 110 -17.27 12.16 -3.62
C ASP A 110 -15.93 11.49 -3.30
N GLY A 111 -14.90 12.07 -3.90
CA GLY A 111 -13.52 11.68 -3.76
C GLY A 111 -13.05 10.66 -4.80
N TYR A 112 -12.03 9.90 -4.42
CA TYR A 112 -11.32 9.00 -5.32
C TYR A 112 -11.33 7.57 -4.80
N GLU A 113 -11.14 6.66 -5.74
CA GLU A 113 -10.91 5.24 -5.53
C GLU A 113 -9.76 4.76 -6.42
N THR A 114 -9.17 3.66 -6.01
CA THR A 114 -7.97 3.11 -6.60
C THR A 114 -8.14 1.65 -6.96
N LEU A 115 -7.48 1.24 -8.04
CA LEU A 115 -7.39 -0.16 -8.48
C LEU A 115 -5.92 -0.57 -8.46
N ILE A 116 -5.61 -1.60 -7.68
CA ILE A 116 -4.33 -2.29 -7.71
C ILE A 116 -4.41 -3.39 -8.77
N VAL A 117 -3.43 -3.45 -9.66
CA VAL A 117 -3.29 -4.55 -10.62
C VAL A 117 -1.96 -5.25 -10.34
N LEU A 118 -2.02 -6.52 -9.97
CA LEU A 118 -0.87 -7.34 -9.60
C LEU A 118 -0.47 -8.29 -10.75
N SER A 119 0.82 -8.48 -10.96
CA SER A 119 1.33 -9.47 -11.91
C SER A 119 1.16 -10.88 -11.37
N GLU A 120 0.21 -11.61 -11.93
CA GLU A 120 0.09 -13.06 -11.71
C GLU A 120 1.38 -13.81 -12.07
N PRO A 121 1.98 -13.65 -13.27
CA PRO A 121 3.13 -14.46 -13.68
C PRO A 121 4.41 -14.21 -12.88
N ILE A 122 4.58 -13.04 -12.25
CA ILE A 122 5.74 -12.76 -11.40
C ILE A 122 5.45 -13.12 -9.94
N LEU A 123 4.28 -12.74 -9.41
CA LEU A 123 3.99 -12.84 -7.98
C LEU A 123 3.52 -14.23 -7.56
N GLN A 124 3.05 -15.05 -8.49
CA GLN A 124 2.72 -16.46 -8.25
C GLN A 124 3.82 -17.42 -8.75
N ASP A 125 4.95 -16.90 -9.23
CA ASP A 125 6.07 -17.73 -9.65
C ASP A 125 6.69 -18.44 -8.43
N PRO A 126 6.73 -19.78 -8.41
CA PRO A 126 7.24 -20.55 -7.27
C PRO A 126 8.73 -20.32 -6.99
N ARG A 127 9.48 -19.71 -7.91
CA ARG A 127 10.89 -19.32 -7.69
C ARG A 127 11.02 -18.21 -6.66
N TYR A 128 9.97 -17.44 -6.41
CA TYR A 128 9.97 -16.39 -5.41
C TYR A 128 9.18 -16.82 -4.17
N ASP A 129 9.67 -16.41 -3.01
CA ASP A 129 8.97 -16.61 -1.76
C ASP A 129 7.83 -15.60 -1.60
N ARG A 130 6.89 -15.94 -0.71
CA ARG A 130 5.67 -15.15 -0.45
C ARG A 130 5.91 -13.71 -0.02
N ARG A 131 7.10 -13.36 0.49
CA ARG A 131 7.43 -11.98 0.87
C ARG A 131 7.39 -11.07 -0.35
N LEU A 132 7.63 -11.57 -1.57
CA LEU A 132 7.50 -10.76 -2.78
C LEU A 132 6.07 -10.24 -2.95
N LEU A 133 5.08 -11.14 -2.90
CA LEU A 133 3.66 -10.79 -3.00
C LEU A 133 3.22 -9.90 -1.85
N LEU A 134 3.62 -10.22 -0.62
CA LEU A 134 3.33 -9.39 0.55
C LEU A 134 3.87 -7.96 0.38
N SER A 135 5.12 -7.84 -0.08
CA SER A 135 5.80 -6.56 -0.26
C SER A 135 5.15 -5.77 -1.39
N ALA A 136 4.86 -6.42 -2.52
CA ALA A 136 4.20 -5.79 -3.65
C ALA A 136 2.82 -5.26 -3.25
N PHE A 137 2.03 -6.07 -2.54
CA PHE A 137 0.70 -5.64 -2.14
C PHE A 137 0.75 -4.48 -1.14
N LEU A 138 1.59 -4.54 -0.10
CA LEU A 138 1.75 -3.43 0.86
C LEU A 138 2.29 -2.16 0.20
N HIS A 139 3.17 -2.29 -0.79
CA HIS A 139 3.67 -1.18 -1.60
C HIS A 139 2.54 -0.45 -2.32
N GLU A 140 1.69 -1.20 -3.03
CA GLU A 140 0.56 -0.63 -3.74
C GLU A 140 -0.49 -0.04 -2.78
N LEU A 141 -0.68 -0.60 -1.57
CA LEU A 141 -1.55 0.01 -0.56
C LEU A 141 -1.06 1.38 -0.08
N ILE A 142 0.26 1.60 0.00
CA ILE A 142 0.82 2.93 0.30
C ILE A 142 0.51 3.90 -0.84
N HIS A 143 0.64 3.46 -2.11
CA HIS A 143 0.22 4.26 -3.26
C HIS A 143 -1.27 4.60 -3.20
N CYS A 144 -2.14 3.63 -2.91
CA CYS A 144 -3.58 3.87 -2.75
C CYS A 144 -3.85 4.96 -1.71
N TYR A 145 -3.22 4.87 -0.54
CA TYR A 145 -3.38 5.84 0.54
C TYR A 145 -3.00 7.26 0.09
N LEU A 146 -1.80 7.40 -0.50
CA LEU A 146 -1.30 8.69 -0.95
C LEU A 146 -2.13 9.25 -2.09
N PHE A 147 -2.59 8.42 -3.04
CA PHE A 147 -3.42 8.87 -4.16
C PHE A 147 -4.81 9.31 -3.70
N ILE A 148 -5.41 8.63 -2.73
CA ILE A 148 -6.70 9.05 -2.16
C ILE A 148 -6.56 10.40 -1.47
N LEU A 149 -5.53 10.62 -0.64
CA LEU A 149 -5.40 11.87 0.14
C LEU A 149 -4.77 13.05 -0.62
N CYS A 150 -3.81 12.77 -1.52
CA CYS A 150 -3.01 13.80 -2.19
C CYS A 150 -3.30 13.90 -3.70
N GLY A 151 -4.02 12.92 -4.26
CA GLY A 151 -4.36 12.91 -5.68
C GLY A 151 -3.19 12.70 -6.61
N PHE A 152 -3.25 13.39 -7.75
CA PHE A 152 -2.25 13.29 -8.81
C PHE A 152 -0.89 13.85 -8.40
N GLU A 153 -0.81 14.72 -7.38
CA GLU A 153 0.49 15.19 -6.84
C GLU A 153 1.32 14.03 -6.28
N ALA A 154 0.66 13.03 -5.69
CA ALA A 154 1.35 11.84 -5.20
C ALA A 154 1.88 10.94 -6.35
N ARG A 155 1.52 11.19 -7.61
CA ARG A 155 2.10 10.47 -8.77
C ARG A 155 3.44 11.06 -9.22
N MET A 156 3.84 12.20 -8.66
CA MET A 156 5.16 12.78 -8.92
C MET A 156 6.25 11.78 -8.50
N GLN A 157 7.38 11.78 -9.22
CA GLN A 157 8.49 10.83 -8.99
C GLN A 157 8.06 9.35 -9.06
N GLY A 158 7.06 9.03 -9.89
CA GLY A 158 6.56 7.66 -10.05
C GLY A 158 5.75 7.13 -8.87
N GLY A 159 5.44 7.98 -7.89
CA GLY A 159 4.75 7.58 -6.66
C GLY A 159 5.65 7.41 -5.44
N HIS A 160 6.98 7.45 -5.60
CA HIS A 160 7.96 7.28 -4.51
C HIS A 160 8.41 8.62 -3.97
N THR A 161 7.44 9.38 -3.49
CA THR A 161 7.64 10.65 -2.81
C THR A 161 8.35 10.46 -1.47
N LYS A 162 8.74 11.56 -0.82
CA LYS A 162 9.31 11.51 0.55
C LYS A 162 8.31 10.90 1.54
N GLY A 163 7.02 11.19 1.37
CA GLY A 163 5.94 10.63 2.17
C GLY A 163 5.80 9.13 1.96
N PHE A 164 5.90 8.64 0.73
CA PHE A 164 5.96 7.20 0.44
C PHE A 164 7.09 6.52 1.23
N HIS A 165 8.32 7.01 1.11
CA HIS A 165 9.47 6.42 1.80
C HIS A 165 9.31 6.44 3.33
N HIS A 166 8.73 7.52 3.87
CA HIS A 166 8.47 7.62 5.29
C HIS A 166 7.45 6.57 5.77
N ILE A 167 6.33 6.42 5.07
CA ILE A 167 5.30 5.41 5.38
C ILE A 167 5.87 4.00 5.23
N ALA A 168 6.58 3.72 4.13
CA ALA A 168 7.23 2.45 3.89
C ALA A 168 8.18 2.08 5.03
N GLY A 169 8.97 3.04 5.52
CA GLY A 169 9.85 2.83 6.68
C GLY A 169 9.10 2.55 7.99
N ILE A 170 7.93 3.15 8.22
CA ILE A 170 7.09 2.84 9.39
C ILE A 170 6.60 1.39 9.32
N ILE A 171 6.06 0.97 8.18
CA ILE A 171 5.51 -0.38 7.99
C ILE A 171 6.63 -1.43 8.07
N ASP A 172 7.75 -1.20 7.40
CA ASP A 172 8.88 -2.13 7.41
C ASP A 172 9.44 -2.31 8.83
N ARG A 173 9.62 -1.24 9.61
CA ARG A 173 10.03 -1.36 11.03
C ARG A 173 9.00 -2.10 11.89
N TRP A 174 7.71 -1.93 11.62
CA TRP A 174 6.66 -2.61 12.38
C TRP A 174 6.61 -4.12 12.11
N VAL A 175 6.90 -4.52 10.87
CA VAL A 175 7.01 -5.92 10.47
C VAL A 175 8.32 -6.55 10.96
N GLY A 176 9.41 -5.82 10.83
CA GLY A 176 10.78 -6.25 11.11
C GLY A 176 11.69 -5.58 10.09
N GLU A 177 12.65 -4.77 10.55
CA GLU A 177 13.47 -3.93 9.67
C GLU A 177 14.16 -4.74 8.56
N GLY A 178 13.99 -4.31 7.31
CA GLY A 178 14.54 -4.94 6.12
C GLY A 178 13.78 -6.18 5.63
N HIS A 179 12.65 -6.55 6.26
CA HIS A 179 11.88 -7.73 5.89
C HIS A 179 11.10 -7.56 4.59
N LEU A 180 10.51 -6.38 4.34
CA LEU A 180 9.64 -6.16 3.19
C LEU A 180 10.32 -5.43 2.03
N ARG A 181 11.42 -4.70 2.28
CA ARG A 181 12.20 -4.00 1.23
C ARG A 181 11.30 -3.21 0.26
N LEU A 182 10.26 -2.56 0.78
CA LEU A 182 9.17 -1.96 0.00
C LEU A 182 9.65 -0.97 -1.06
N CYS A 183 10.83 -0.38 -0.93
CA CYS A 183 11.36 0.59 -1.90
C CYS A 183 12.16 -0.03 -3.07
N ASN A 184 12.49 -1.33 -3.05
CA ASN A 184 13.50 -1.92 -3.94
C ASN A 184 13.07 -3.23 -4.65
N MET A 185 11.76 -3.53 -4.72
CA MET A 185 11.28 -4.86 -5.13
C MET A 185 11.72 -5.28 -6.53
N LYS A 186 11.60 -4.40 -7.54
CA LYS A 186 12.02 -4.72 -8.91
C LYS A 186 13.54 -4.66 -9.12
N ALA A 187 14.23 -3.82 -8.34
CA ALA A 187 15.67 -3.62 -8.50
C ALA A 187 16.49 -4.85 -8.05
N ASN A 188 15.91 -5.73 -7.24
CA ASN A 188 16.57 -6.96 -6.82
C ASN A 188 15.57 -8.05 -6.40
N LEU A 189 14.99 -8.74 -7.39
CA LEU A 189 14.15 -9.93 -7.15
C LEU A 189 14.93 -11.08 -6.50
N ASP A 190 16.26 -11.10 -6.58
CA ASP A 190 17.08 -12.17 -6.00
C ASP A 190 16.93 -12.25 -4.47
N HIS A 191 16.58 -11.14 -3.80
CA HIS A 191 16.30 -11.14 -2.36
C HIS A 191 15.07 -11.95 -1.96
N PHE A 192 14.19 -12.22 -2.91
CA PHE A 192 12.95 -12.96 -2.71
C PHE A 192 13.02 -14.36 -3.32
N ARG A 193 14.19 -14.82 -3.77
CA ARG A 193 14.29 -16.17 -4.30
C ARG A 193 14.12 -17.18 -3.18
N SER A 194 13.29 -18.17 -3.44
CA SER A 194 13.22 -19.40 -2.65
C SER A 194 14.55 -20.12 -2.86
N ASP A 195 15.49 -20.02 -1.92
CA ASP A 195 16.72 -20.81 -1.97
C ASP A 195 16.33 -22.29 -1.87
N ASP A 196 16.43 -22.99 -3.00
CA ASP A 196 16.09 -24.40 -3.15
C ASP A 196 17.21 -25.25 -2.50
N GLY A 197 17.19 -25.32 -1.16
CA GLY A 197 18.01 -26.24 -0.39
C GLY A 197 18.70 -25.65 0.84
N GLY A 198 18.06 -25.81 2.01
CA GLY A 198 18.81 -25.84 3.27
C GLY A 198 18.08 -25.35 4.50
N ARG A 199 17.36 -26.26 5.17
CA ARG A 199 16.99 -26.29 6.59
C ARG A 199 16.33 -25.02 7.18
N GLY A 200 15.10 -25.23 7.68
CA GLY A 200 14.41 -24.29 8.55
C GLY A 200 15.35 -23.67 9.59
N GLY A 201 15.51 -22.36 9.50
CA GLY A 201 16.06 -21.55 10.56
C GLY A 201 15.04 -21.51 11.69
N GLU A 202 15.24 -22.39 12.66
CA GLU A 202 14.66 -22.31 14.00
C GLU A 202 15.18 -21.01 14.65
N TRP A 203 14.45 -19.89 14.49
CA TRP A 203 14.79 -18.63 15.15
C TRP A 203 14.06 -18.57 16.49
N GLY A 204 14.86 -18.76 17.54
CA GLY A 204 14.42 -19.03 18.90
C GLY A 204 13.52 -17.97 19.53
N SER A 205 12.59 -18.48 20.34
CA SER A 205 12.01 -17.76 21.46
C SER A 205 13.12 -17.30 22.42
N GLY A 206 13.23 -16.00 22.65
CA GLY A 206 14.12 -15.41 23.66
C GLY A 206 13.87 -13.92 23.74
N GLY A 207 13.03 -13.49 24.68
CA GLY A 207 12.57 -12.10 24.79
C GLY A 207 13.57 -11.14 25.42
N GLU A 208 13.31 -9.84 25.27
CA GLU A 208 13.28 -8.92 26.41
C GLU A 208 12.60 -7.59 26.00
N GLU A 209 11.59 -7.25 26.79
CA GLU A 209 10.83 -6.02 26.73
C GLU A 209 11.72 -4.86 27.23
N ARG A 210 12.19 -3.99 26.32
CA ARG A 210 12.78 -2.69 26.70
C ARG A 210 12.04 -1.54 26.03
N ARG A 211 11.14 -0.96 26.81
CA ARG A 211 10.52 0.35 26.63
C ARG A 211 11.62 1.43 26.65
N GLY A 212 12.22 1.70 25.50
CA GLY A 212 13.17 2.79 25.28
C GLY A 212 12.56 3.85 24.36
N ARG A 213 12.40 5.07 24.87
CA ARG A 213 12.09 6.27 24.09
C ARG A 213 13.31 6.55 23.20
N VAL A 214 13.19 6.34 21.89
CA VAL A 214 14.28 6.62 20.94
C VAL A 214 14.05 7.99 20.31
N GLU A 215 15.00 8.89 20.55
CA GLU A 215 15.10 10.19 19.92
C GLU A 215 15.32 10.02 18.41
N VAL A 216 14.52 10.76 17.64
CA VAL A 216 14.61 10.83 16.18
C VAL A 216 15.86 11.62 15.81
N LEU A 217 16.97 10.92 15.57
CA LEU A 217 18.13 11.49 14.88
C LEU A 217 18.15 11.01 13.44
N GLY A 218 17.99 11.99 12.54
CA GLY A 218 17.87 11.82 11.11
C GLY A 218 19.00 10.99 10.52
N ARG A 219 18.65 9.85 9.93
CA ARG A 219 19.45 9.27 8.86
C ARG A 219 18.97 9.86 7.56
N GLU A 220 19.85 10.65 6.96
CA GLU A 220 19.73 11.22 5.64
C GLU A 220 19.61 10.08 4.62
N TRP A 221 18.40 9.89 4.09
CA TRP A 221 18.12 8.92 3.04
C TRP A 221 18.87 9.36 1.79
N ARG A 222 19.97 8.67 1.49
CA ARG A 222 20.79 8.94 0.31
C ARG A 222 19.93 8.81 -0.93
N HIS A 223 19.93 9.87 -1.74
CA HIS A 223 19.30 9.92 -3.06
C HIS A 223 19.88 8.79 -3.92
N HIS A 224 19.07 7.78 -4.23
CA HIS A 224 19.41 6.73 -5.20
C HIS A 224 18.47 6.85 -6.39
N GLU A 225 19.02 6.87 -7.61
CA GLU A 225 18.24 6.93 -8.84
C GLU A 225 17.46 5.62 -9.03
N HIS A 226 16.13 5.70 -8.98
CA HIS A 226 15.22 4.57 -9.08
C HIS A 226 14.93 4.21 -10.55
N GLY A 227 15.88 3.54 -11.20
CA GLY A 227 15.67 2.90 -12.51
C GLY A 227 14.81 1.65 -12.39
N GLY A 228 13.48 1.77 -12.28
CA GLY A 228 12.60 0.59 -12.33
C GLY A 228 11.14 0.77 -11.92
N CYS A 229 10.79 1.80 -11.17
CA CYS A 229 9.48 1.90 -10.51
C CYS A 229 8.59 3.06 -11.01
N ASN A 230 8.73 3.49 -12.26
CA ASN A 230 7.92 4.56 -12.86
C ASN A 230 6.46 4.13 -13.17
N GLN A 231 5.87 3.23 -12.38
CA GLN A 231 4.80 2.33 -12.83
C GLN A 231 3.37 2.81 -12.56
N SER A 232 3.19 3.89 -11.79
CA SER A 232 1.92 4.62 -11.83
C SER A 232 1.88 5.41 -13.14
N PRO A 233 0.85 5.25 -13.98
CA PRO A 233 0.81 5.92 -15.27
C PRO A 233 0.97 7.45 -15.12
N ARG A 234 1.55 8.17 -16.07
CA ARG A 234 1.53 9.63 -16.01
C ARG A 234 0.10 10.12 -16.31
N PRO A 235 -0.32 11.31 -15.83
CA PRO A 235 -1.61 11.89 -16.24
C PRO A 235 -1.79 11.92 -17.77
N ASP A 236 -0.69 11.99 -18.54
CA ASP A 236 -0.70 12.01 -20.01
C ASP A 236 -0.79 10.62 -20.67
N SER A 237 -0.81 9.51 -19.91
CA SER A 237 -0.69 8.16 -20.48
C SER A 237 -2.00 7.57 -21.01
N GLY A 238 -3.02 8.38 -21.28
CA GLY A 238 -4.27 7.93 -21.94
C GLY A 238 -5.09 6.89 -21.18
N LEU A 239 -4.76 6.55 -19.93
CA LEU A 239 -5.55 5.65 -19.07
C LEU A 239 -6.65 6.41 -18.30
N LEU A 240 -7.17 7.48 -18.90
CA LEU A 240 -8.53 7.90 -18.64
C LEU A 240 -9.42 6.81 -19.21
N LEU A 241 -9.97 5.95 -18.35
CA LEU A 241 -11.18 5.22 -18.69
C LEU A 241 -12.27 6.27 -18.92
N GLU A 242 -12.34 6.79 -20.15
CA GLU A 242 -13.50 7.55 -20.61
C GLU A 242 -14.72 6.63 -20.48
N PRO A 243 -15.78 7.05 -19.78
CA PRO A 243 -17.01 6.27 -19.75
C PRO A 243 -17.57 6.17 -21.17
N PRO A 244 -18.13 5.02 -21.58
CA PRO A 244 -18.74 4.91 -22.90
C PRO A 244 -19.97 5.82 -22.95
N GLY A 245 -19.92 6.83 -23.81
CA GLY A 245 -21.10 7.57 -24.25
C GLY A 245 -21.16 9.04 -23.87
N ILE A 246 -20.22 9.87 -24.35
CA ILE A 246 -20.52 11.27 -24.66
C ILE A 246 -19.92 11.57 -26.04
N THR A 247 -20.73 11.43 -27.09
CA THR A 247 -20.46 12.05 -28.38
C THR A 247 -20.56 13.56 -28.22
N TYR A 248 -19.42 14.26 -28.23
CA TYR A 248 -19.44 15.68 -28.56
C TYR A 248 -19.70 15.81 -30.06
N ALA A 249 -20.90 16.28 -30.40
CA ALA A 249 -21.19 16.75 -31.74
C ALA A 249 -20.19 17.85 -32.10
N SER A 250 -19.31 17.55 -33.05
CA SER A 250 -18.50 18.55 -33.73
C SER A 250 -19.42 19.41 -34.60
N GLY A 251 -19.26 20.73 -34.52
CA GLY A 251 -20.04 21.67 -35.32
C GLY A 251 -19.56 23.10 -35.16
N TYR A 252 -18.37 23.39 -35.68
CA TYR A 252 -18.08 24.73 -36.20
C TYR A 252 -18.36 24.72 -37.70
N LEU A 253 -19.43 25.41 -38.10
CA LEU A 253 -19.52 26.39 -39.19
C LEU A 253 -20.97 26.91 -39.27
#